data_AF-A0A4S8RND9-F1
#
_entry.id   AF-A0A4S8RND9-F1
#
_cell.length_a   1.000
_cell.length_b   1.000
_cell.length_c   1.000
_cell.angle_alpha   90.00
_cell.angle_beta   90.00
_cell.angle_gamma   90.00
#
_symmetry.space_group_name_H-M   'P 1'
#
loop_
_entity.id
_entity.type
_entity.pdbx_description
1 polymer ?
#
loop_
_entity_poly.entity_id
_entity_poly.type
_entity_poly.pdbx_seq_one_letter_code
_entity_poly.pdbx_strand_id
1 'polypeptide(L)'
;MEDKGKIEGMEFWVDSDTIHCLIHKNFDCMVLEGSTLEIFKENIKALSNGEYLPLLINLTEVGRLKAFQLFGILSPCSPFGIKVPPRIFLVKSFFVKMVLGFFCVVNGNAFWNTIYVNAEKEIFHEGQRFGKINLINER
;
A
#
# COMPACT_ATOMS: atom_id res chain seq x y z
N MET A 1 -23.23 0.94 -14.82
CA MET A 1 -22.14 0.35 -14.02
C MET A 1 -21.62 1.49 -13.17
N GLU A 2 -21.89 1.49 -11.86
CA GLU A 2 -21.55 2.60 -10.96
C GLU A 2 -20.04 2.74 -10.81
N ASP A 3 -19.52 3.92 -11.16
CA ASP A 3 -18.12 4.31 -11.02
C ASP A 3 -17.84 4.54 -9.52
N LYS A 4 -17.69 3.46 -8.75
CA LYS A 4 -17.44 3.53 -7.31
C LYS A 4 -15.98 3.88 -7.04
N GLY A 5 -15.77 5.09 -6.48
CA GLY A 5 -14.63 5.42 -5.63
C GLY A 5 -13.38 5.95 -6.31
N LYS A 6 -13.45 6.86 -7.29
CA LYS A 6 -12.25 7.58 -7.74
C LYS A 6 -11.78 8.55 -6.65
N ILE A 7 -10.58 8.32 -6.11
CA ILE A 7 -9.85 9.31 -5.32
C ILE A 7 -8.97 10.08 -6.31
N GLU A 8 -9.21 11.38 -6.44
CA GLU A 8 -8.44 12.22 -7.38
C GLU A 8 -6.94 12.15 -7.05
N GLY A 9 -6.11 11.86 -8.05
CA GLY A 9 -4.66 11.69 -7.88
C GLY A 9 -4.24 10.30 -7.37
N MET A 10 -5.16 9.34 -7.29
CA MET A 10 -4.86 7.92 -7.07
C MET A 10 -5.45 7.04 -8.16
N GLU A 11 -4.67 6.05 -8.58
CA GLU A 11 -5.12 5.01 -9.50
C GLU A 11 -5.00 3.65 -8.83
N PHE A 12 -6.05 2.83 -8.96
CA PHE A 12 -6.09 1.49 -8.40
C PHE A 12 -6.38 0.47 -9.49
N TRP A 13 -5.68 -0.66 -9.47
CA TRP A 13 -5.94 -1.80 -10.34
C TRP A 13 -5.46 -3.09 -9.69
N VAL A 14 -5.84 -4.23 -10.25
CA VAL A 14 -5.35 -5.54 -9.84
C VAL A 14 -4.46 -6.09 -10.95
N ASP A 15 -3.28 -6.57 -10.58
CA ASP A 15 -2.38 -7.32 -11.45
C ASP A 15 -1.78 -8.48 -10.65
N SER A 16 -1.83 -9.69 -11.22
CA SER A 16 -1.18 -10.89 -10.66
C SER A 16 -1.44 -11.09 -9.15
N ASP A 17 -2.71 -11.07 -8.74
CA ASP A 17 -3.18 -11.22 -7.34
C ASP A 17 -2.61 -10.17 -6.37
N THR A 18 -2.20 -9.02 -6.88
CA THR A 18 -1.75 -7.87 -6.10
C THR A 18 -2.61 -6.66 -6.44
N ILE A 19 -3.06 -5.94 -5.42
CA ILE A 19 -3.72 -4.65 -5.62
C ILE A 19 -2.64 -3.59 -5.77
N HIS A 20 -2.66 -2.88 -6.87
CA HIS A 20 -1.76 -1.75 -7.12
C HIS A 20 -2.49 -0.45 -6.82
N CYS A 21 -1.76 0.47 -6.20
CA CYS A 21 -2.16 1.84 -5.91
C CYS A 21 -1.04 2.77 -6.36
N LEU A 22 -1.26 3.55 -7.41
CA LEU A 22 -0.36 4.62 -7.83
C LEU A 22 -0.83 5.95 -7.25
N ILE A 23 0.07 6.66 -6.58
CA ILE A 23 -0.19 8.00 -6.07
C ILE A 23 0.57 9.01 -6.91
N HIS A 24 -0.17 9.86 -7.62
CA HIS A 24 0.42 10.84 -8.51
C HIS A 24 1.08 12.00 -7.77
N LYS A 25 2.06 12.64 -8.41
CA LYS A 25 2.82 13.79 -7.87
C LYS A 25 1.96 14.92 -7.28
N ASN A 26 0.78 15.14 -7.87
CA ASN A 26 -0.13 16.22 -7.52
C ASN A 26 -1.11 15.87 -6.39
N PHE A 27 -1.12 14.62 -5.93
CA PHE A 27 -1.99 14.19 -4.84
C PHE A 27 -1.79 15.04 -3.58
N ASP A 28 -2.90 15.47 -2.98
CA ASP A 28 -2.91 16.17 -1.70
C ASP A 28 -3.11 15.16 -0.56
N CYS A 29 -2.06 14.95 0.23
CA CYS A 29 -2.08 14.01 1.34
C CYS A 29 -3.06 14.40 2.45
N MET A 30 -3.43 15.68 2.57
CA MET A 30 -4.42 16.14 3.56
C MET A 30 -5.82 15.62 3.26
N VAL A 31 -6.09 15.25 2.01
CA VAL A 31 -7.38 14.68 1.60
C VAL A 31 -7.55 13.27 2.16
N LEU A 32 -6.46 12.57 2.48
CA LEU A 32 -6.46 11.17 2.97
C LEU A 32 -6.73 11.05 4.48
N GLU A 33 -7.67 11.86 4.96
CA GLU A 33 -8.17 11.85 6.33
C GLU A 33 -9.69 11.59 6.34
N GLY A 34 -10.22 11.09 7.45
CA GLY A 34 -11.66 10.90 7.64
C GLY A 34 -12.32 10.04 6.54
N SER A 35 -13.28 10.61 5.82
CA SER A 35 -14.11 9.91 4.83
C SER A 35 -13.34 9.39 3.62
N THR A 36 -12.27 10.06 3.19
CA THR A 36 -11.47 9.59 2.04
C THR A 36 -10.71 8.31 2.37
N LEU A 37 -10.27 8.17 3.62
CA LEU A 37 -9.62 6.94 4.07
C LEU A 37 -10.61 5.75 4.06
N GLU A 38 -11.90 6.00 4.33
CA GLU A 38 -12.95 4.98 4.17
C GLU A 38 -13.18 4.63 2.69
N ILE A 39 -13.21 5.62 1.79
CA ILE A 39 -13.30 5.36 0.34
C ILE A 39 -12.09 4.52 -0.14
N PHE A 40 -10.89 4.83 0.36
CA PHE A 40 -9.69 4.04 0.08
C PHE A 40 -9.89 2.59 0.51
N LYS A 41 -10.39 2.34 1.74
CA LYS A 41 -10.68 0.99 2.23
C LYS A 41 -11.70 0.25 1.38
N GLU A 42 -12.78 0.93 1.01
CA GLU A 42 -13.84 0.37 0.18
C GLU A 42 -13.31 -0.04 -1.20
N ASN A 43 -12.46 0.79 -1.81
CA ASN A 43 -11.80 0.44 -3.07
C ASN A 43 -10.93 -0.81 -2.94
N ILE A 44 -10.08 -0.89 -1.91
CA ILE A 44 -9.24 -2.07 -1.68
C ILE A 44 -10.11 -3.32 -1.48
N LYS A 45 -11.16 -3.22 -0.67
CA LYS A 45 -12.08 -4.33 -0.40
C LYS A 45 -12.87 -4.77 -1.64
N ALA A 46 -13.27 -3.81 -2.48
CA ALA A 46 -13.97 -4.10 -3.73
C ALA A 46 -13.03 -4.81 -4.73
N LEU A 47 -11.79 -4.33 -4.86
CA LEU A 47 -10.79 -4.93 -5.74
C LEU A 47 -10.32 -6.30 -5.26
N SER A 48 -10.33 -6.54 -3.95
CA SER A 48 -9.97 -7.84 -3.40
C SER A 48 -11.07 -8.90 -3.53
N ASN A 49 -12.29 -8.53 -3.91
CA ASN A 49 -13.45 -9.43 -4.00
C ASN A 49 -13.66 -10.29 -2.73
N GLY A 50 -13.27 -9.77 -1.55
CA GLY A 50 -13.33 -10.50 -0.28
C GLY A 50 -12.10 -11.37 0.03
N GLU A 51 -11.14 -11.49 -0.89
CA GLU A 51 -9.87 -12.17 -0.69
C GLU A 51 -8.80 -11.26 -0.06
N TYR A 52 -7.73 -11.88 0.44
CA TYR A 52 -6.58 -11.20 1.04
C TYR A 52 -5.45 -11.02 0.04
N LEU A 53 -5.53 -9.95 -0.76
CA LEU A 53 -4.50 -9.59 -1.73
C LEU A 53 -3.49 -8.60 -1.12
N PRO A 54 -2.17 -8.80 -1.32
CA PRO A 54 -1.17 -7.79 -0.99
C PRO A 54 -1.49 -6.44 -1.65
N LEU A 55 -1.15 -5.35 -0.96
CA LEU A 55 -1.37 -4.00 -1.45
C LEU A 55 -0.03 -3.32 -1.75
N LEU A 56 0.21 -3.04 -3.02
CA LEU A 56 1.35 -2.28 -3.49
C LEU A 56 1.00 -0.80 -3.63
N ILE A 57 1.69 0.05 -2.86
CA ILE A 57 1.52 1.50 -2.86
C ILE A 57 2.76 2.12 -3.51
N ASN A 58 2.58 2.69 -4.69
CA ASN A 58 3.61 3.33 -5.47
C ASN A 58 3.71 4.83 -5.15
N LEU A 59 4.80 5.20 -4.50
CA LEU A 59 5.17 6.56 -4.09
C LEU A 59 6.34 7.13 -4.92
N THR A 60 6.66 6.55 -6.08
CA THR A 60 7.82 7.00 -6.88
C THR A 60 7.60 8.40 -7.48
N GLU A 61 6.36 8.77 -7.80
CA GLU A 61 6.01 10.08 -8.35
C GLU A 61 5.96 11.21 -7.31
N VAL A 62 5.81 10.88 -6.02
CA VAL A 62 5.60 11.90 -5.00
C VAL A 62 6.91 12.49 -4.44
N GLY A 63 6.81 13.71 -3.91
CA GLY A 63 7.88 14.38 -3.17
C GLY A 63 8.29 13.60 -1.92
N ARG A 64 9.53 13.79 -1.43
CA ARG A 64 10.02 13.07 -0.23
C ARG A 64 9.14 13.33 1.00
N LEU A 65 8.79 14.60 1.24
CA LEU A 65 7.93 14.99 2.37
C LEU A 65 6.55 14.33 2.27
N LYS A 66 5.92 14.39 1.09
CA LYS A 66 4.64 13.72 0.84
C LYS A 66 4.72 12.20 1.03
N ALA A 67 5.80 11.56 0.58
CA ALA A 67 6.01 10.13 0.79
C ALA A 67 6.03 9.77 2.28
N PHE A 68 6.70 10.58 3.12
CA PHE A 68 6.72 10.38 4.57
C PHE A 68 5.33 10.54 5.19
N GLN A 69 4.58 11.57 4.78
CA GLN A 69 3.21 11.81 5.26
C GLN A 69 2.27 10.65 4.87
N LEU A 70 2.25 10.29 3.59
CA LEU A 70 1.43 9.18 3.07
C LEU A 70 1.79 7.86 3.74
N PHE A 71 3.08 7.61 3.97
CA PHE A 71 3.51 6.43 4.70
C PHE A 71 3.00 6.42 6.13
N GLY A 72 3.07 7.55 6.85
CA GLY A 72 2.53 7.68 8.20
C GLY A 72 1.03 7.36 8.28
N ILE A 73 0.28 7.74 7.25
CA ILE A 73 -1.18 7.50 7.16
C ILE A 73 -1.48 6.03 6.80
N LEU A 74 -0.76 5.47 5.83
CA LEU A 74 -1.11 4.18 5.21
C LEU A 74 -0.41 2.97 5.83
N SER A 75 0.71 3.17 6.54
CA SER A 75 1.50 2.09 7.17
C SER A 75 0.93 1.47 8.47
N PRO A 76 0.13 2.16 9.30
CA PRO A 76 -0.41 1.56 10.52
C PRO A 76 -1.40 0.42 10.22
N CYS A 77 -1.42 -0.61 11.06
CA CYS A 77 -2.37 -1.74 10.95
C CYS A 77 -3.80 -1.37 11.37
N SER A 78 -3.96 -0.39 12.27
CA SER A 78 -5.24 -0.15 12.96
C SER A 78 -6.35 0.53 12.17
N PRO A 79 -6.17 1.25 11.04
CA PRO A 79 -7.33 1.85 10.38
C PRO A 79 -8.26 0.79 9.76
N PHE A 80 -7.74 -0.39 9.41
CA PHE A 80 -8.41 -1.26 8.45
C PHE A 80 -9.36 -2.30 9.04
N GLY A 81 -9.35 -2.58 10.36
CA GLY A 81 -10.34 -3.49 11.01
C GLY A 81 -10.45 -4.90 10.41
N ILE A 82 -9.55 -5.25 9.50
CA ILE A 82 -9.51 -6.44 8.66
C ILE A 82 -8.13 -7.10 8.93
N LYS A 83 -7.97 -8.42 8.70
CA LYS A 83 -6.63 -9.04 8.64
C LYS A 83 -5.82 -8.26 7.59
N VAL A 84 -4.92 -7.40 8.04
CA VAL A 84 -4.34 -6.36 7.18
C VAL A 84 -3.49 -7.02 6.10
N PRO A 85 -3.78 -6.82 4.81
CA PRO A 85 -2.94 -7.39 3.77
C PRO A 85 -1.52 -6.83 3.90
N PRO A 86 -0.49 -7.63 3.61
CA PRO A 86 0.87 -7.14 3.57
C PRO A 86 0.96 -5.96 2.58
N ARG A 87 1.58 -4.87 3.04
CA ARG A 87 1.74 -3.65 2.24
C ARG A 87 3.15 -3.58 1.69
N ILE A 88 3.24 -3.25 0.41
CA ILE A 88 4.49 -3.08 -0.30
C ILE A 88 4.57 -1.61 -0.72
N PHE A 89 5.54 -0.87 -0.21
CA PHE A 89 5.75 0.53 -0.59
C PHE A 89 6.89 0.65 -1.59
N LEU A 90 6.60 1.20 -2.77
CA LEU A 90 7.61 1.54 -3.76
C LEU A 90 8.01 3.01 -3.61
N VAL A 91 9.28 3.29 -3.37
CA VAL A 91 9.79 4.65 -3.19
C VAL A 91 10.90 4.98 -4.18
N LYS A 92 11.08 6.28 -4.44
CA LYS A 92 12.03 6.77 -5.45
C LYS A 92 13.51 6.70 -5.07
N SER A 93 13.84 6.59 -3.79
CA SER A 93 15.25 6.61 -3.36
C SER A 93 15.54 5.78 -2.12
N PHE A 94 16.77 5.29 -2.07
CA PHE A 94 17.29 4.52 -0.95
C PHE A 94 17.21 5.26 0.39
N PHE A 95 17.47 6.57 0.38
CA PHE A 95 17.32 7.40 1.58
C PHE A 95 15.90 7.34 2.15
N VAL A 96 14.87 7.46 1.29
CA VAL A 96 13.47 7.36 1.73
C VAL A 96 13.19 5.96 2.29
N LYS A 97 13.67 4.90 1.62
CA LYS A 97 13.54 3.52 2.11
C LYS A 97 14.13 3.34 3.50
N MET A 98 15.34 3.87 3.74
CA MET A 98 16.01 3.75 5.04
C MET A 98 15.24 4.45 6.16
N VAL A 99 14.78 5.69 5.92
CA VAL A 99 14.02 6.46 6.92
C VAL A 99 12.70 5.77 7.25
N LEU A 100 11.95 5.33 6.22
CA LEU A 100 10.69 4.64 6.43
C LEU A 100 10.86 3.27 7.07
N GLY A 101 11.92 2.53 6.71
CA GLY A 101 12.25 1.26 7.35
C GLY A 101 12.56 1.43 8.84
N PHE A 102 13.32 2.48 9.21
CA PHE A 102 13.54 2.82 10.61
C PHE A 102 12.23 3.17 11.33
N PHE A 103 11.37 3.97 10.68
CA PHE A 103 10.04 4.26 11.21
C PHE A 103 9.24 2.97 11.46
N CYS A 104 9.32 1.97 10.57
CA CYS A 104 8.61 0.71 10.77
C CYS A 104 9.08 -0.06 12.00
N VAL A 105 10.39 -0.08 12.24
CA VAL A 105 10.99 -0.76 13.39
C VAL A 105 10.57 -0.08 14.68
N VAL A 106 10.64 1.26 14.74
CA VAL A 106 10.26 2.04 15.92
C VAL A 106 8.77 1.88 16.26
N ASN A 107 7.91 1.82 15.24
CA ASN A 107 6.46 1.70 15.41
C ASN A 107 5.96 0.25 15.46
N GLY A 108 6.85 -0.75 15.43
CA GLY A 108 6.50 -2.16 15.54
C GLY A 108 5.66 -2.72 14.37
N ASN A 109 5.67 -2.06 13.20
CA ASN A 109 4.88 -2.47 12.03
C ASN A 109 5.73 -3.00 10.85
N ALA A 110 7.02 -3.24 11.08
CA ALA A 110 7.96 -3.75 10.07
C ALA A 110 7.55 -5.09 9.45
N PHE A 111 6.81 -5.93 10.17
CA PHE A 111 6.31 -7.21 9.64
C PHE A 111 5.25 -7.01 8.54
N TRP A 112 4.48 -5.93 8.60
CA TRP A 112 3.33 -5.69 7.72
C TRP A 112 3.66 -4.78 6.53
N ASN A 113 4.84 -4.17 6.53
CA ASN A 113 5.24 -3.16 5.56
C ASN A 113 6.61 -3.51 4.99
N THR A 114 6.66 -3.88 3.72
CA THR A 114 7.90 -4.03 2.96
C THR A 114 8.14 -2.79 2.11
N ILE A 115 9.39 -2.34 2.00
CA ILE A 115 9.74 -1.10 1.28
C ILE A 115 10.82 -1.37 0.23
N TYR A 116 10.53 -1.02 -1.02
CA TYR A 116 11.43 -1.18 -2.16
C TYR A 116 11.80 0.15 -2.79
N VAL A 117 13.00 0.20 -3.37
CA VAL A 117 13.44 1.32 -4.20
C VAL A 117 13.26 0.92 -5.64
N ASN A 118 12.37 1.61 -6.35
CA ASN A 118 12.20 1.56 -7.81
C ASN A 118 12.51 0.18 -8.44
N ALA A 119 11.79 -0.85 -7.99
CA ALA A 119 11.97 -2.21 -8.44
C ALA A 119 10.68 -2.77 -9.03
N GLU A 120 10.33 -2.33 -10.25
CA GLU A 120 9.30 -3.00 -11.06
C GLU A 120 9.57 -4.51 -11.21
N LYS A 121 10.83 -4.96 -11.07
CA LYS A 121 11.23 -6.38 -11.12
C LYS A 121 11.17 -7.16 -9.80
N GLU A 122 11.21 -6.51 -8.62
CA GLU A 122 11.23 -7.25 -7.33
C GLU A 122 9.82 -7.60 -6.82
N ILE A 123 8.81 -6.84 -7.27
CA ILE A 123 7.40 -7.02 -6.90
C ILE A 123 6.87 -8.41 -7.30
N PHE A 124 7.29 -8.93 -8.46
CA PHE A 124 6.90 -10.26 -8.95
C PHE A 124 7.37 -11.39 -8.02
N HIS A 125 8.51 -11.22 -7.35
CA HIS A 125 9.05 -12.25 -6.46
C HIS A 125 8.35 -12.29 -5.10
N GLU A 126 7.86 -11.15 -4.61
CA GLU A 126 7.22 -11.11 -3.29
C GLU A 126 5.71 -11.37 -3.32
N GLY A 127 5.01 -11.07 -4.42
CA GLY A 127 3.65 -11.54 -4.65
C GLY A 127 3.54 -13.07 -4.53
N GLN A 128 4.52 -13.82 -5.08
CA GLN A 128 4.59 -15.27 -4.91
C GLN A 128 4.88 -15.73 -3.47
N ARG A 129 5.61 -14.92 -2.69
CA ARG A 129 5.92 -15.23 -1.29
C ARG A 129 4.69 -15.06 -0.40
N PHE A 130 3.90 -14.01 -0.61
CA PHE A 130 2.66 -13.79 0.13
C PHE A 130 1.55 -14.76 -0.28
N GLY A 131 1.44 -15.12 -1.57
CA GLY A 131 0.55 -16.20 -2.02
C GLY A 131 0.85 -17.54 -1.34
N LYS A 132 2.12 -17.83 -1.03
CA LYS A 132 2.51 -19.02 -0.25
C LYS A 132 2.20 -18.91 1.25
N ILE A 133 2.26 -17.72 1.85
CA ILE A 133 1.94 -17.53 3.27
C ILE A 133 0.45 -17.75 3.53
N ASN A 134 -0.44 -17.34 2.61
CA ASN A 134 -1.87 -17.61 2.71
C ASN A 134 -2.18 -19.13 2.65
N LEU A 135 -1.45 -19.90 1.84
CA LEU A 135 -1.61 -21.36 1.75
C LEU A 135 -1.13 -22.13 3.00
N ILE A 136 -0.23 -21.54 3.81
CA ILE A 136 0.29 -22.20 5.04
C ILE A 136 -0.67 -21.98 6.22
N ASN A 137 -1.45 -20.90 6.24
CA ASN A 137 -2.42 -20.60 7.30
C ASN A 137 -3.80 -21.23 7.08
N GLU A 138 -4.01 -21.97 5.97
CA GLU A 138 -5.25 -22.69 5.65
C GLU A 138 -5.13 -24.23 5.81
N ARG A 139 -4.14 -24.74 6.56
CA ARG A 139 -4.03 -26.17 6.89
C ARG A 139 -4.30 -26.47 8.36
#